data_AF-A0A2I0SNX5-F1
#
_entry.id   AF-A0A2I0SNX5-F1
#
_cell.length_a   1.000
_cell.length_b   1.000
_cell.length_c   1.000
_cell.angle_alpha   90.00
_cell.angle_beta   90.00
_cell.angle_gamma   90.00
#
_symmetry.space_group_name_H-M   'P 1'
#
loop_
_entity.id
_entity.type
_entity.pdbx_description
1 polymer ?
#
loop_
_entity_poly.entity_id
_entity_poly.type
_entity_poly.pdbx_seq_one_letter_code
_entity_poly.pdbx_strand_id
1 'polypeptide(L)'
;MSARSPLARPRRLLRALRTPRRPQSLTVLGLLAAVAALLLWSSSRMDNYGENLTLNLGTDIVGVVVTVFVIGPLISRAQEGRVREHTRLDYEWFSAQVHGATSNVKVLDTFSSVFGPQFSERLFRGVKAATGHGARVQILLLDPDSLAVILRGRELGERSADIRRDIMRNLRTLDRFAQRLDEESRHLLEVRLCSTSPGVTLYRWDDRSLVSFLTVGRLSGEGVQLEVAVRSPLGTFVEQRFDELWQQSKPMEEFTHLPLTLVDATDGRRAFSCRFVRADDALYVAGHDLVSYMARHRLDQLSAHSDALSAPGAHELVVVDDESELHALLIQHFTEKYDATATAFVELRPTAPLTE
;
A
#
# COMPACT_ATOMS: atom_id res chain seq x y z
N MET A 1 8.04 -25.07 -43.01
CA MET A 1 6.60 -25.39 -43.22
C MET A 1 5.88 -25.36 -41.88
N SER A 2 4.60 -24.96 -41.89
CA SER A 2 3.67 -24.78 -40.77
C SER A 2 3.79 -23.49 -39.96
N ALA A 3 3.15 -22.44 -40.50
CA ALA A 3 2.68 -21.28 -39.77
C ALA A 3 1.49 -21.63 -38.86
N ARG A 4 1.45 -21.08 -37.63
CA ARG A 4 0.22 -20.84 -36.88
C ARG A 4 0.29 -19.50 -36.16
N SER A 5 -0.62 -18.62 -36.53
CA SER A 5 -0.96 -17.37 -35.87
C SER A 5 -1.85 -17.61 -34.65
N PRO A 6 -1.89 -16.67 -33.69
CA PRO A 6 -3.08 -16.45 -32.89
C PRO A 6 -3.59 -15.02 -33.06
N LEU A 7 -4.70 -14.89 -33.78
CA LEU A 7 -5.58 -13.73 -33.74
C LEU A 7 -6.23 -13.65 -32.35
N ALA A 8 -5.80 -12.70 -31.52
CA ALA A 8 -6.51 -12.37 -30.29
C ALA A 8 -6.45 -10.87 -30.00
N ARG A 9 -7.61 -10.20 -30.18
CA ARG A 9 -8.26 -9.20 -29.29
C ARG A 9 -8.76 -7.91 -29.99
N PRO A 10 -9.90 -7.95 -30.70
CA PRO A 10 -10.71 -6.75 -30.93
C PRO A 10 -11.52 -6.32 -29.68
N ARG A 11 -11.55 -7.12 -28.61
CA ARG A 11 -12.38 -6.88 -27.41
C ARG A 11 -11.89 -5.75 -26.48
N ARG A 12 -10.61 -5.31 -26.58
CA ARG A 12 -10.10 -4.19 -25.76
C ARG A 12 -10.55 -2.81 -26.27
N LEU A 13 -10.74 -2.66 -27.59
CA LEU A 13 -11.20 -1.41 -28.22
C LEU A 13 -12.64 -1.06 -27.84
N LEU A 14 -13.51 -2.06 -27.67
CA LEU A 14 -14.90 -1.84 -27.26
C LEU A 14 -15.07 -1.43 -25.78
N ARG A 15 -14.07 -1.67 -24.92
CA ARG A 15 -14.11 -1.24 -23.50
C ARG A 15 -13.74 0.24 -23.32
N ALA A 16 -12.87 0.79 -24.16
CA ALA A 16 -12.56 2.23 -24.15
C ALA A 16 -13.75 3.10 -24.58
N LEU A 17 -14.73 2.53 -25.28
CA LEU A 17 -15.99 3.16 -25.67
C LEU A 17 -17.11 3.04 -24.63
N ARG A 18 -16.89 2.30 -23.53
CA ARG A 18 -17.89 2.01 -22.49
C ARG A 18 -17.66 2.75 -21.16
N THR A 19 -16.70 3.67 -21.10
CA THR A 19 -16.64 4.60 -19.96
C THR A 19 -17.87 5.50 -19.99
N PRO A 20 -18.51 5.79 -18.84
CA PRO A 20 -19.67 6.65 -18.78
C PRO A 20 -19.25 8.07 -19.16
N ARG A 21 -19.38 8.42 -20.44
CA ARG A 21 -19.13 9.77 -20.93
C ARG A 21 -20.23 10.67 -20.38
N ARG A 22 -19.83 11.84 -19.85
CA ARG A 22 -20.75 12.86 -19.34
C ARG A 22 -21.87 13.11 -20.38
N PRO A 23 -23.13 13.30 -19.96
CA PRO A 23 -24.26 13.50 -20.88
C PRO A 23 -24.03 14.65 -21.88
N GLN A 24 -23.23 15.65 -21.48
CA GLN A 24 -22.79 16.76 -22.33
C GLN A 24 -21.98 16.33 -23.57
N SER A 25 -21.20 15.24 -23.48
CA SER A 25 -20.42 14.73 -24.62
C SER A 25 -21.32 14.10 -25.67
N LEU A 26 -22.41 13.46 -25.25
CA LEU A 26 -23.37 12.81 -26.14
C LEU A 26 -24.25 13.84 -26.84
N THR A 27 -24.66 14.91 -26.15
CA THR A 27 -25.42 15.99 -26.77
C THR A 27 -24.59 16.75 -27.82
N VAL A 28 -23.32 17.06 -27.52
CA VAL A 28 -22.42 17.69 -28.49
C VAL A 28 -22.17 16.78 -29.70
N LEU A 29 -21.97 15.48 -29.48
CA LEU A 29 -21.80 14.52 -30.57
C LEU A 29 -23.05 14.42 -31.45
N GLY A 30 -24.24 14.38 -30.82
CA GLY A 30 -25.52 14.36 -31.53
C GLY A 30 -25.75 15.63 -32.35
N LEU A 31 -25.43 16.80 -31.80
CA LEU A 31 -25.51 18.07 -32.51
C LEU A 31 -24.58 18.10 -33.72
N LEU A 32 -23.32 17.70 -33.54
CA LEU A 32 -22.34 17.62 -34.63
C LEU A 32 -22.77 16.64 -35.72
N ALA A 33 -23.31 15.48 -35.34
CA ALA A 33 -23.84 14.50 -36.30
C ALA A 33 -25.05 15.04 -37.07
N ALA A 34 -25.95 15.77 -36.40
CA ALA A 34 -27.10 16.40 -37.05
C ALA A 34 -26.65 17.50 -38.04
N VAL A 35 -25.71 18.35 -37.65
CA VAL A 35 -25.12 19.38 -38.53
C VAL A 35 -24.43 18.74 -39.72
N ALA A 36 -23.64 17.68 -39.50
CA ALA A 36 -22.99 16.95 -40.58
C ALA A 36 -24.00 16.32 -41.55
N ALA A 37 -25.07 15.68 -41.04
CA ALA A 37 -26.12 15.11 -41.87
C ALA A 37 -26.86 16.18 -42.70
N LEU A 38 -27.11 17.35 -42.11
CA LEU A 38 -27.79 18.47 -42.77
C LEU A 38 -26.91 19.09 -43.86
N LEU A 39 -25.60 19.21 -43.62
CA LEU A 39 -24.61 19.63 -44.61
C LEU A 39 -24.48 18.61 -45.76
N LEU A 40 -24.42 17.31 -45.46
CA LEU A 40 -24.39 16.25 -46.48
C LEU A 40 -25.67 16.25 -47.33
N TRP A 41 -26.82 16.41 -46.69
CA TRP A 41 -28.10 16.49 -47.39
C TRP A 41 -28.17 17.73 -48.30
N SER A 42 -27.77 18.90 -47.80
CA SER A 42 -27.77 20.15 -48.59
C SER A 42 -26.81 20.09 -49.78
N SER A 43 -25.65 19.44 -49.63
CA SER A 43 -24.62 19.36 -50.66
C SER A 43 -24.88 18.29 -51.73
N SER A 44 -25.77 17.32 -51.45
CA SER A 44 -26.20 16.30 -52.42
C SER A 44 -26.84 16.84 -53.70
N ARG A 45 -27.18 18.13 -53.75
CA ARG A 45 -27.75 18.82 -54.92
C ARG A 45 -26.70 19.49 -55.83
N MET A 46 -25.41 19.38 -55.51
CA MET A 46 -24.34 20.00 -56.30
C MET A 46 -23.77 19.01 -57.33
N ASP A 47 -23.42 19.53 -58.51
CA ASP A 47 -22.70 18.75 -59.51
C ASP A 47 -21.31 18.33 -58.98
N ASN A 48 -20.85 17.13 -59.32
CA ASN A 48 -19.60 16.52 -58.81
C ASN A 48 -19.54 16.30 -57.29
N TYR A 49 -20.70 16.21 -56.62
CA TYR A 49 -20.79 15.94 -55.18
C TYR A 49 -20.05 14.68 -54.74
N GLY A 50 -20.17 13.58 -55.49
CA GLY A 50 -19.55 12.30 -55.16
C GLY A 50 -18.02 12.39 -55.08
N GLU A 51 -17.38 12.97 -56.10
CA GLU A 51 -15.94 13.17 -56.17
C GLU A 51 -15.45 14.08 -55.03
N ASN A 52 -16.08 15.24 -54.85
CA ASN A 52 -15.72 16.19 -53.80
C ASN A 52 -15.94 15.62 -52.39
N LEU A 53 -16.99 14.85 -52.18
CA LEU A 53 -17.25 14.19 -50.90
C LEU A 53 -16.20 13.13 -50.61
N THR A 54 -15.88 12.25 -51.57
CA THR A 54 -14.85 11.23 -51.37
C THR A 54 -13.47 11.83 -51.09
N LEU A 55 -13.13 12.94 -51.75
CA LEU A 55 -11.84 13.59 -51.61
C LEU A 55 -11.70 14.31 -50.27
N ASN A 56 -12.73 15.05 -49.83
CA ASN A 56 -12.71 15.73 -48.53
C ASN A 56 -12.91 14.77 -47.36
N LEU A 57 -13.91 13.89 -47.41
CA LEU A 57 -14.19 12.92 -46.36
C LEU A 57 -13.05 11.90 -46.20
N GLY A 58 -12.46 11.46 -47.32
CA GLY A 58 -11.30 10.59 -47.32
C GLY A 58 -10.10 11.23 -46.61
N THR A 59 -9.83 12.50 -46.91
CA THR A 59 -8.73 13.26 -46.30
C THR A 59 -8.95 13.47 -44.79
N ASP A 60 -10.17 13.80 -44.38
CA ASP A 60 -10.50 14.02 -42.97
C ASP A 60 -10.47 12.72 -42.15
N ILE A 61 -11.01 11.61 -42.68
CA ILE A 61 -10.96 10.30 -42.01
C ILE A 61 -9.50 9.86 -41.83
N VAL A 62 -8.67 10.01 -42.88
CA VAL A 62 -7.24 9.71 -42.80
C VAL A 62 -6.57 10.61 -41.76
N GLY A 63 -6.88 11.91 -41.74
CA GLY A 63 -6.38 12.86 -40.75
C GLY A 63 -6.73 12.47 -39.31
N VAL A 64 -7.98 12.07 -39.05
CA VAL A 64 -8.42 11.59 -37.73
C VAL A 64 -7.71 10.30 -37.34
N VAL A 65 -7.59 9.33 -38.27
CA VAL A 65 -6.88 8.07 -38.03
C VAL A 65 -5.41 8.34 -37.71
N VAL A 66 -4.72 9.17 -38.49
CA VAL A 66 -3.31 9.54 -38.24
C VAL A 66 -3.17 10.25 -36.90
N THR A 67 -4.07 11.18 -36.59
CA THR A 67 -4.02 11.94 -35.32
C THR A 67 -4.22 11.01 -34.12
N VAL A 68 -5.22 10.12 -34.16
CA VAL A 68 -5.57 9.24 -33.05
C VAL A 68 -4.59 8.07 -32.89
N PHE A 69 -4.13 7.48 -33.99
CA PHE A 69 -3.32 6.26 -33.95
C PHE A 69 -1.81 6.48 -34.10
N VAL A 70 -1.38 7.63 -34.64
CA VAL A 70 0.05 7.93 -34.83
C VAL A 70 0.48 9.08 -33.93
N ILE A 71 -0.15 10.26 -34.05
CA ILE A 71 0.29 11.46 -33.35
C ILE A 71 0.01 11.37 -31.84
N GLY A 72 -1.20 10.98 -31.44
CA GLY A 72 -1.59 10.84 -30.03
C GLY A 72 -0.64 9.94 -29.23
N PRO A 73 -0.35 8.70 -29.70
CA PRO A 73 0.61 7.83 -29.04
C PRO A 73 2.03 8.38 -29.01
N LEU A 74 2.47 9.09 -30.06
CA LEU A 74 3.80 9.72 -30.08
C LEU A 74 3.90 10.87 -29.06
N ILE A 75 2.87 11.71 -28.95
CA ILE A 75 2.81 12.78 -27.95
C ILE A 75 2.77 12.18 -26.54
N SER A 76 1.98 11.13 -26.31
CA SER A 76 1.93 10.42 -25.03
C SER A 76 3.31 9.86 -24.65
N ARG A 77 4.00 9.20 -25.58
CA ARG A 77 5.38 8.71 -25.37
C ARG A 77 6.39 9.84 -25.12
N ALA A 78 6.26 10.96 -25.82
CA ALA A 78 7.11 12.13 -25.59
C ALA A 78 6.86 12.78 -24.22
N GLN A 79 5.62 12.71 -23.70
CA GLN A 79 5.27 13.20 -22.37
C GLN A 79 5.59 12.18 -21.26
N GLU A 80 5.59 10.88 -21.53
CA GLU A 80 5.98 9.81 -20.60
C GLU A 80 7.45 9.94 -20.14
N GLY A 81 8.31 10.56 -20.95
CA GLY A 81 9.71 10.87 -20.60
C GLY A 81 9.93 12.21 -19.89
N ARG A 82 8.91 13.07 -19.77
CA ARG A 82 9.04 14.35 -19.05
C ARG A 82 8.90 14.10 -17.56
N VAL A 83 10.02 14.22 -16.87
CA VAL A 83 10.07 14.28 -15.40
C VAL A 83 9.63 15.68 -14.97
N ARG A 84 8.60 15.77 -14.13
CA ARG A 84 8.24 17.02 -13.48
C ARG A 84 8.83 17.02 -12.08
N GLU A 85 9.63 18.03 -11.79
CA GLU A 85 10.25 18.16 -10.47
C GLU A 85 9.36 18.97 -9.54
N HIS A 86 9.22 18.48 -8.31
CA HIS A 86 8.61 19.17 -7.19
C HIS A 86 9.68 19.38 -6.13
N THR A 87 9.74 20.56 -5.51
CA THR A 87 10.79 20.90 -4.55
C THR A 87 10.71 20.09 -3.25
N ARG A 88 9.50 19.60 -2.92
CA ARG A 88 9.18 18.78 -1.77
C ARG A 88 7.92 17.95 -2.04
N LEU A 89 7.63 16.99 -1.17
CA LEU A 89 6.39 16.24 -1.24
C LEU A 89 5.21 17.07 -0.72
N ASP A 90 4.21 17.27 -1.56
CA ASP A 90 2.91 17.83 -1.17
C ASP A 90 1.96 16.70 -0.78
N TYR A 91 1.83 16.47 0.53
CA TYR A 91 1.00 15.41 1.10
C TYR A 91 -0.50 15.61 0.83
N GLU A 92 -0.98 16.85 0.77
CA GLU A 92 -2.40 17.13 0.54
C GLU A 92 -2.76 16.90 -0.92
N TRP A 93 -1.88 17.32 -1.83
CA TRP A 93 -2.01 17.05 -3.24
C TRP A 93 -1.94 15.56 -3.53
N PHE A 94 -0.98 14.82 -2.95
CA PHE A 94 -0.90 13.37 -3.09
C PHE A 94 -2.17 12.69 -2.57
N SER A 95 -2.67 13.09 -1.39
CA SER A 95 -3.92 12.54 -0.84
C SER A 95 -5.13 12.77 -1.77
N ALA A 96 -5.16 13.89 -2.49
CA ALA A 96 -6.18 14.17 -3.49
C ALA A 96 -6.05 13.26 -4.72
N GLN A 97 -4.82 12.91 -5.15
CA GLN A 97 -4.60 11.92 -6.20
C GLN A 97 -5.05 10.53 -5.77
N VAL A 98 -4.73 10.13 -4.54
CA VAL A 98 -5.17 8.84 -3.96
C VAL A 98 -6.69 8.73 -3.97
N HIS A 99 -7.42 9.79 -3.61
CA HIS A 99 -8.88 9.79 -3.62
C HIS A 99 -9.50 9.45 -4.99
N GLY A 100 -8.85 9.87 -6.08
CA GLY A 100 -9.28 9.59 -7.45
C GLY A 100 -8.77 8.27 -8.04
N ALA A 101 -7.92 7.54 -7.32
CA ALA A 101 -7.28 6.34 -7.83
C ALA A 101 -8.29 5.20 -8.01
N THR A 102 -8.08 4.39 -9.04
CA THR A 102 -9.00 3.30 -9.42
C THR A 102 -8.33 1.95 -9.59
N SER A 103 -6.99 1.90 -9.54
CA SER A 103 -6.25 0.65 -9.80
C SER A 103 -5.21 0.33 -8.74
N ASN A 104 -4.27 1.24 -8.49
CA ASN A 104 -3.15 0.98 -7.58
C ASN A 104 -2.71 2.26 -6.88
N VAL A 105 -2.48 2.13 -5.58
CA VAL A 105 -1.80 3.12 -4.75
C VAL A 105 -0.67 2.40 -4.05
N LYS A 106 0.56 2.88 -4.21
CA LYS A 106 1.73 2.33 -3.51
C LYS A 106 2.43 3.43 -2.73
N VAL A 107 2.85 3.13 -1.52
CA VAL A 107 3.72 4.00 -0.70
C VAL A 107 4.93 3.19 -0.26
N LEU A 108 6.13 3.69 -0.55
CA LEU A 108 7.40 3.19 0.00
C LEU A 108 8.12 4.35 0.67
N ASP A 109 8.38 4.21 1.96
CA ASP A 109 9.16 5.19 2.71
C ASP A 109 9.84 4.55 3.94
N THR A 110 10.75 5.27 4.57
CA THR A 110 11.24 4.93 5.92
C THR A 110 10.10 5.07 6.93
N PHE A 111 9.58 6.29 7.00
CA PHE A 111 8.36 6.71 7.67
C PHE A 111 7.83 7.91 6.88
N SER A 112 6.56 8.25 7.03
CA SER A 112 5.97 9.37 6.29
C SER A 112 5.10 10.25 7.17
N SER A 113 5.28 11.57 7.01
CA SER A 113 4.40 12.56 7.62
C SER A 113 2.98 12.47 7.06
N VAL A 114 2.75 11.82 5.92
CA VAL A 114 1.40 11.59 5.36
C VAL A 114 0.49 10.83 6.34
N PHE A 115 1.08 9.98 7.21
CA PHE A 115 0.38 9.26 8.26
C PHE A 115 0.39 10.00 9.61
N GLY A 116 0.93 11.22 9.65
CA GLY A 116 0.93 12.08 10.82
C GLY A 116 -0.44 12.74 11.07
N PRO A 117 -0.66 13.30 12.27
CA PRO A 117 -1.96 13.88 12.65
C PRO A 117 -2.47 14.96 11.68
N GLN A 118 -1.56 15.70 11.05
CA GLN A 118 -1.90 16.79 10.13
C GLN A 118 -2.48 16.32 8.80
N PHE A 119 -2.03 15.18 8.27
CA PHE A 119 -2.36 14.74 6.90
C PHE A 119 -3.15 13.42 6.84
N SER A 120 -3.06 12.60 7.88
CA SER A 120 -3.62 11.24 7.91
C SER A 120 -5.10 11.18 7.62
N GLU A 121 -5.91 12.11 8.15
CA GLU A 121 -7.36 12.08 7.93
C GLU A 121 -7.72 12.23 6.45
N ARG A 122 -7.08 13.17 5.75
CA ARG A 122 -7.31 13.41 4.32
C ARG A 122 -6.85 12.21 3.49
N LEU A 123 -5.67 11.67 3.81
CA LEU A 123 -5.18 10.46 3.17
C LEU A 123 -6.14 9.28 3.36
N PHE A 124 -6.61 9.03 4.58
CA PHE A 124 -7.48 7.92 4.92
C PHE A 124 -8.85 8.01 4.27
N ARG A 125 -9.40 9.21 4.11
CA ARG A 125 -10.58 9.42 3.25
C ARG A 125 -10.28 9.09 1.79
N GLY A 126 -9.09 9.44 1.30
CA GLY A 126 -8.60 9.08 -0.02
C GLY A 126 -8.48 7.57 -0.20
N VAL A 127 -7.81 6.87 0.73
CA VAL A 127 -7.63 5.42 0.73
C VAL A 127 -8.98 4.70 0.73
N LYS A 128 -9.91 5.12 1.60
CA LYS A 128 -11.27 4.55 1.64
C LYS A 128 -12.02 4.72 0.30
N ALA A 129 -11.87 5.87 -0.36
CA ALA A 129 -12.47 6.09 -1.67
C ALA A 129 -11.81 5.21 -2.75
N ALA A 130 -10.47 5.13 -2.75
CA ALA A 130 -9.71 4.31 -3.68
C ALA A 130 -10.09 2.83 -3.56
N THR A 131 -10.14 2.28 -2.33
CA THR A 131 -10.56 0.89 -2.10
C THR A 131 -12.03 0.69 -2.51
N GLY A 132 -12.90 1.66 -2.27
CA GLY A 132 -14.29 1.65 -2.75
C GLY A 132 -14.42 1.66 -4.29
N HIS A 133 -13.41 2.14 -5.01
CA HIS A 133 -13.32 2.02 -6.48
C HIS A 133 -12.67 0.69 -6.94
N GLY A 134 -12.24 -0.16 -6.00
CA GLY A 134 -11.53 -1.41 -6.28
C GLY A 134 -10.01 -1.26 -6.45
N ALA A 135 -9.44 -0.09 -6.10
CA ALA A 135 -8.00 0.10 -6.14
C ALA A 135 -7.32 -0.68 -5.01
N ARG A 136 -6.15 -1.28 -5.31
CA ARG A 136 -5.29 -1.89 -4.29
C ARG A 136 -4.38 -0.85 -3.68
N VAL A 137 -4.24 -0.86 -2.36
CA VAL A 137 -3.43 0.08 -1.60
C VAL A 137 -2.36 -0.69 -0.86
N GLN A 138 -1.11 -0.47 -1.23
CA GLN A 138 0.05 -1.17 -0.68
C GLN A 138 0.98 -0.15 -0.01
N ILE A 139 1.25 -0.33 1.27
CA ILE A 139 2.09 0.58 2.05
C ILE A 139 3.26 -0.22 2.60
N LEU A 140 4.47 0.17 2.24
CA LEU A 140 5.71 -0.46 2.65
C LEU A 140 6.53 0.54 3.46
N LEU A 141 6.72 0.24 4.74
CA LEU A 141 7.50 1.05 5.67
C LEU A 141 8.72 0.28 6.17
N LEU A 142 9.69 1.00 6.72
CA LEU A 142 10.84 0.35 7.33
C LEU A 142 10.43 -0.32 8.64
N ASP A 143 10.95 -1.51 8.89
CA ASP A 143 10.74 -2.26 10.13
C ASP A 143 11.45 -1.53 11.28
N PRO A 144 10.73 -1.07 12.33
CA PRO A 144 11.28 -0.28 13.42
C PRO A 144 12.42 -0.97 14.18
N ASP A 145 12.45 -2.30 14.17
CA ASP A 145 13.45 -3.10 14.89
C ASP A 145 14.61 -3.57 13.97
N SER A 146 14.65 -3.11 12.71
CA SER A 146 15.70 -3.48 11.75
C SER A 146 16.96 -2.62 11.87
N LEU A 147 18.11 -3.21 11.49
CA LEU A 147 19.39 -2.48 11.41
C LEU A 147 19.33 -1.28 10.45
N ALA A 148 18.47 -1.34 9.43
CA ALA A 148 18.29 -0.25 8.49
C ALA A 148 17.77 1.04 9.17
N VAL A 149 16.98 0.93 10.24
CA VAL A 149 16.52 2.10 11.02
C VAL A 149 17.68 2.78 11.71
N ILE A 150 18.59 2.00 12.30
CA ILE A 150 19.79 2.52 12.97
C ILE A 150 20.68 3.27 11.97
N LEU A 151 20.91 2.67 10.80
CA LEU A 151 21.69 3.31 9.73
C LEU A 151 21.03 4.59 9.25
N ARG A 152 19.71 4.57 9.02
CA ARG A 152 18.97 5.75 8.59
C ARG A 152 18.97 6.85 9.65
N GLY A 153 18.93 6.48 10.94
CA GLY A 153 19.08 7.40 12.07
C GLY A 153 20.39 8.17 11.99
N ARG A 154 21.50 7.45 11.74
CA ARG A 154 22.82 8.05 11.56
C ARG A 154 22.89 8.96 10.33
N GLU A 155 22.25 8.59 9.23
CA GLU A 155 22.19 9.43 8.03
C GLU A 155 21.43 10.73 8.26
N LEU A 156 20.35 10.72 9.05
CA LEU A 156 19.56 11.92 9.34
C LEU A 156 20.23 12.84 10.37
N GLY A 157 21.10 12.30 11.22
CA GLY A 157 21.77 13.05 12.29
C GLY A 157 20.76 13.67 13.26
N GLU A 158 20.99 14.92 13.68
CA GLU A 158 20.14 15.64 14.64
C GLU A 158 18.72 15.96 14.11
N ARG A 159 18.45 15.73 12.82
CA ARG A 159 17.17 16.10 12.19
C ARG A 159 16.03 15.12 12.49
N SER A 160 16.33 13.95 13.04
CA SER A 160 15.32 13.05 13.58
C SER A 160 15.82 12.50 14.91
N ALA A 161 15.18 12.94 16.01
CA ALA A 161 15.56 12.53 17.35
C ALA A 161 15.28 11.03 17.59
N ASP A 162 14.30 10.44 16.87
CA ASP A 162 13.89 9.05 17.06
C ASP A 162 13.07 8.53 15.85
N ILE A 163 13.76 8.06 14.80
CA ILE A 163 13.11 7.46 13.62
C ILE A 163 12.21 6.28 14.02
N ARG A 164 12.67 5.45 14.96
CA ARG A 164 11.93 4.28 15.41
C ARG A 164 10.57 4.72 15.95
N ARG A 165 10.52 5.74 16.80
CA ARG A 165 9.26 6.31 17.32
C ARG A 165 8.36 6.87 16.23
N ASP A 166 8.92 7.52 15.21
CA ASP A 166 8.14 8.05 14.09
C ASP A 166 7.51 6.93 13.24
N ILE A 167 8.26 5.85 12.98
CA ILE A 167 7.75 4.63 12.34
C ILE A 167 6.63 4.04 13.19
N MET A 168 6.88 3.84 14.49
CA MET A 168 5.90 3.28 15.42
C MET A 168 4.60 4.08 15.46
N ARG A 169 4.68 5.41 15.43
CA ARG A 169 3.50 6.29 15.34
C ARG A 169 2.74 6.09 14.03
N ASN A 170 3.43 5.92 12.89
CA ASN A 170 2.78 5.61 11.62
C ASN A 170 2.05 4.26 11.68
N LEU A 171 2.70 3.21 12.20
CA LEU A 171 2.10 1.88 12.32
C LEU A 171 0.86 1.89 13.19
N ARG A 172 0.88 2.54 14.36
CA ARG A 172 -0.32 2.71 15.19
C ARG A 172 -1.46 3.45 14.48
N THR A 173 -1.12 4.41 13.63
CA THR A 173 -2.11 5.20 12.90
C THR A 173 -2.73 4.40 11.76
N LEU A 174 -1.92 3.57 11.10
CA LEU A 174 -2.36 2.62 10.05
C LEU A 174 -3.19 1.47 10.63
N ASP A 175 -2.75 0.85 11.73
CA ASP A 175 -3.48 -0.23 12.41
C ASP A 175 -4.90 0.22 12.83
N ARG A 176 -4.99 1.38 13.52
CA ARG A 176 -6.28 1.97 13.88
C ARG A 176 -7.15 2.29 12.67
N PHE A 177 -6.56 2.63 11.53
CA PHE A 177 -7.31 2.87 10.30
C PHE A 177 -7.82 1.57 9.67
N ALA A 178 -6.97 0.55 9.54
CA ALA A 178 -7.33 -0.76 9.00
C ALA A 178 -8.48 -1.42 9.78
N GLN A 179 -8.51 -1.27 11.11
CA GLN A 179 -9.59 -1.76 11.97
C GLN A 179 -10.95 -1.06 11.72
N ARG A 180 -10.95 0.16 11.17
CA ARG A 180 -12.17 0.92 10.85
C ARG A 180 -12.68 0.72 9.42
N LEU A 181 -11.95 0.00 8.58
CA LEU A 181 -12.40 -0.36 7.24
C LEU A 181 -13.41 -1.51 7.30
N ASP A 182 -14.34 -1.53 6.35
CA ASP A 182 -15.15 -2.70 6.03
C ASP A 182 -14.26 -3.83 5.46
N GLU A 183 -14.78 -5.06 5.47
CA GLU A 183 -14.00 -6.25 5.11
C GLU A 183 -13.50 -6.21 3.65
N GLU A 184 -14.34 -5.72 2.71
CA GLU A 184 -13.96 -5.62 1.30
C GLU A 184 -12.81 -4.63 1.10
N SER A 185 -12.91 -3.45 1.70
CA SER A 185 -11.84 -2.45 1.66
C SER A 185 -10.57 -2.91 2.39
N ARG A 186 -10.73 -3.66 3.48
CA ARG A 186 -9.61 -4.21 4.26
C ARG A 186 -8.77 -5.18 3.43
N HIS A 187 -9.38 -6.05 2.63
CA HIS A 187 -8.64 -6.95 1.74
C HIS A 187 -7.87 -6.23 0.61
N LEU A 188 -8.22 -4.97 0.33
CA LEU A 188 -7.53 -4.15 -0.67
C LEU A 188 -6.43 -3.27 -0.06
N LEU A 189 -6.35 -3.17 1.28
CA LEU A 189 -5.28 -2.47 1.99
C LEU A 189 -4.29 -3.48 2.56
N GLU A 190 -3.03 -3.37 2.16
CA GLU A 190 -1.95 -4.16 2.74
C GLU A 190 -0.83 -3.24 3.23
N VAL A 191 -0.42 -3.43 4.48
CA VAL A 191 0.71 -2.71 5.09
C VAL A 191 1.78 -3.73 5.43
N ARG A 192 3.01 -3.49 4.98
CA ARG A 192 4.16 -4.38 5.22
C ARG A 192 5.38 -3.61 5.70
N LEU A 193 6.30 -4.34 6.33
CA LEU A 193 7.53 -3.84 6.92
C LEU A 193 8.74 -4.50 6.25
N CYS A 194 9.62 -3.70 5.65
CA CYS A 194 10.89 -4.18 5.13
C CYS A 194 12.03 -3.94 6.12
N SER A 195 12.96 -4.89 6.23
CA SER A 195 14.14 -4.75 7.09
C SER A 195 15.37 -4.19 6.34
N THR A 196 15.21 -3.84 5.07
CA THR A 196 16.26 -3.34 4.18
C THR A 196 15.98 -1.89 3.81
N SER A 197 17.03 -1.05 3.78
CA SER A 197 16.91 0.35 3.37
C SER A 197 16.43 0.45 1.92
N PRO A 198 15.36 1.21 1.63
CA PRO A 198 14.83 1.27 0.27
C PRO A 198 15.67 2.13 -0.68
N GLY A 199 16.51 3.04 -0.17
CA GLY A 199 17.32 3.99 -0.95
C GLY A 199 16.51 5.04 -1.73
N VAL A 200 15.24 4.77 -2.01
CA VAL A 200 14.29 5.63 -2.70
C VAL A 200 12.95 5.66 -1.94
N THR A 201 12.15 6.67 -2.26
CA THR A 201 10.75 6.75 -1.85
C THR A 201 9.85 6.58 -3.07
N LEU A 202 8.66 6.03 -2.86
CA LEU A 202 7.65 5.90 -3.91
C LEU A 202 6.30 6.34 -3.36
N TYR A 203 5.64 7.25 -4.06
CA TYR A 203 4.26 7.64 -3.81
C TYR A 203 3.50 7.54 -5.13
N ARG A 204 2.86 6.40 -5.37
CA ARG A 204 2.19 6.08 -6.63
C ARG A 204 0.68 6.22 -6.53
N TRP A 205 0.09 6.73 -7.60
CA TRP A 205 -1.32 6.64 -7.90
C TRP A 205 -1.49 6.24 -9.37
N ASP A 206 -2.15 5.10 -9.60
CA ASP A 206 -2.43 4.53 -10.91
C ASP A 206 -1.20 4.41 -11.83
N ASP A 207 -1.06 5.29 -12.83
CA ASP A 207 0.01 5.29 -13.84
C ASP A 207 1.10 6.33 -13.60
N ARG A 208 1.03 7.06 -12.48
CA ARG A 208 1.99 8.11 -12.09
C ARG A 208 2.55 7.85 -10.70
N SER A 209 3.74 8.36 -10.47
CA SER A 209 4.39 8.28 -9.17
C SER A 209 5.29 9.47 -8.91
N LEU A 210 5.36 9.88 -7.64
CA LEU A 210 6.42 10.72 -7.11
C LEU A 210 7.52 9.81 -6.55
N VAL A 211 8.75 10.07 -6.99
CA VAL A 211 9.94 9.33 -6.59
C VAL A 211 10.96 10.31 -6.01
N SER A 212 11.57 9.97 -4.89
CA SER A 212 12.74 10.69 -4.37
C SER A 212 13.85 9.73 -3.99
N PHE A 213 15.08 10.23 -3.93
CA PHE A 213 16.22 9.48 -3.41
C PHE A 213 16.45 9.89 -1.96
N LEU A 214 16.61 8.90 -1.09
CA LEU A 214 16.91 9.17 0.32
C LEU A 214 18.34 9.71 0.42
N THR A 215 18.46 10.96 0.84
CA THR A 215 19.75 11.65 0.99
C THR A 215 20.14 11.79 2.45
N VAL A 216 21.44 11.95 2.69
CA VAL A 216 21.99 12.22 4.01
C VAL A 216 21.46 13.54 4.53
N GLY A 217 21.04 13.55 5.78
CA GLY A 217 20.57 14.73 6.49
C GLY A 217 19.26 15.28 5.98
N ARG A 218 18.43 14.55 5.20
CA ARG A 218 17.09 15.01 4.76
C ARG A 218 16.01 13.97 4.96
N LEU A 219 14.84 14.43 5.43
CA LEU A 219 13.63 13.62 5.48
C LEU A 219 13.12 13.34 4.06
N SER A 220 12.43 12.22 3.89
CA SER A 220 11.89 11.74 2.60
C SER A 220 11.02 12.77 1.90
N GLY A 221 10.17 13.48 2.64
CA GLY A 221 9.29 14.51 2.09
C GLY A 221 9.94 15.87 1.81
N GLU A 222 11.18 16.10 2.26
CA GLU A 222 11.90 17.37 2.07
C GLU A 222 12.80 17.38 0.83
N GLY A 223 13.05 16.21 0.24
CA GLY A 223 13.82 16.06 -0.98
C GLY A 223 13.02 16.48 -2.22
N VAL A 224 13.74 16.70 -3.32
CA VAL A 224 13.14 16.85 -4.65
C VAL A 224 12.35 15.59 -4.98
N GLN A 225 11.13 15.75 -5.44
CA GLN A 225 10.26 14.66 -5.89
C GLN A 225 10.15 14.71 -7.41
N LEU A 226 10.44 13.59 -8.04
CA LEU A 226 10.35 13.39 -9.48
C LEU A 226 9.00 12.76 -9.78
N GLU A 227 8.09 13.53 -10.37
CA GLU A 227 6.85 12.99 -10.92
C GLU A 227 7.15 12.36 -12.27
N VAL A 228 6.91 11.04 -12.34
CA VAL A 228 7.21 10.23 -13.51
C VAL A 228 6.03 9.34 -13.87
N ALA A 229 5.95 8.98 -15.15
CA ALA A 229 5.07 7.88 -15.56
C ALA A 229 5.65 6.55 -15.05
N VAL A 230 4.80 5.67 -14.53
CA VAL A 230 5.21 4.34 -14.04
C VAL A 230 5.90 3.52 -15.15
N ARG A 231 5.51 3.74 -16.41
CA ARG A 231 6.10 3.06 -17.59
C ARG A 231 7.41 3.66 -18.08
N SER A 232 7.84 4.79 -17.52
CA SER A 232 9.16 5.35 -17.83
C SER A 232 10.27 4.41 -17.31
N PRO A 233 11.51 4.49 -17.83
CA PRO A 233 12.62 3.70 -17.31
C PRO A 233 12.83 3.87 -15.80
N LEU A 234 12.76 5.11 -15.29
CA LEU A 234 12.88 5.39 -13.86
C LEU A 234 11.69 4.82 -13.06
N GLY A 235 10.45 5.03 -13.53
CA GLY A 235 9.27 4.46 -12.91
C GLY A 235 9.32 2.93 -12.83
N THR A 236 9.78 2.28 -13.90
CA THR A 236 9.92 0.81 -13.96
C THR A 236 10.97 0.32 -12.98
N PHE A 237 12.12 1.00 -12.89
CA PHE A 237 13.17 0.66 -11.92
C PHE A 237 12.66 0.75 -10.48
N VAL A 238 11.96 1.82 -10.12
CA VAL A 238 11.45 2.01 -8.76
C VAL A 238 10.33 1.02 -8.43
N GLU A 239 9.45 0.71 -9.38
CA GLU A 239 8.44 -0.35 -9.22
C GLU A 239 9.07 -1.72 -8.99
N GLN A 240 10.12 -2.07 -9.74
CA GLN A 240 10.85 -3.32 -9.51
C GLN A 240 11.44 -3.37 -8.10
N ARG A 241 12.04 -2.27 -7.64
CA ARG A 241 12.57 -2.19 -6.26
C ARG A 241 11.48 -2.30 -5.21
N PHE A 242 10.31 -1.68 -5.44
CA PHE A 242 9.16 -1.88 -4.58
C PHE A 242 8.77 -3.35 -4.51
N ASP A 243 8.60 -4.01 -5.66
CA ASP A 243 8.14 -5.39 -5.73
C ASP A 243 9.14 -6.37 -5.09
N GLU A 244 10.45 -6.14 -5.25
CA GLU A 244 11.51 -6.90 -4.58
C GLU A 244 11.43 -6.78 -3.05
N LEU A 245 11.35 -5.54 -2.54
CA LEU A 245 11.25 -5.31 -1.10
C LEU A 245 9.93 -5.83 -0.54
N TRP A 246 8.85 -5.71 -1.31
CA TRP A 246 7.53 -6.22 -0.95
C TRP A 246 7.55 -7.73 -0.71
N GLN A 247 8.21 -8.49 -1.59
CA GLN A 247 8.30 -9.96 -1.47
C GLN A 247 9.07 -10.41 -0.23
N GLN A 248 10.05 -9.63 0.23
CA GLN A 248 10.89 -9.94 1.39
C GLN A 248 10.37 -9.32 2.69
N SER A 249 9.41 -8.41 2.60
CA SER A 249 8.81 -7.73 3.74
C SER A 249 7.87 -8.65 4.53
N LYS A 250 7.60 -8.32 5.79
CA LYS A 250 6.58 -8.99 6.62
C LYS A 250 5.30 -8.16 6.71
N PRO A 251 4.11 -8.75 6.77
CA PRO A 251 2.88 -8.04 7.09
C PRO A 251 3.00 -7.24 8.40
N MET A 252 2.32 -6.08 8.47
CA MET A 252 2.25 -5.28 9.69
C MET A 252 1.60 -6.07 10.83
N GLU A 253 0.66 -6.96 10.51
CA GLU A 253 -0.05 -7.80 11.46
C GLU A 253 0.91 -8.72 12.23
N GLU A 254 1.96 -9.25 11.60
CA GLU A 254 2.99 -10.07 12.26
C GLU A 254 3.85 -9.26 13.24
N PHE A 255 3.88 -7.93 13.06
CA PHE A 255 4.55 -7.03 13.99
C PHE A 255 3.65 -6.60 15.15
N THR A 256 2.35 -6.41 14.90
CA THR A 256 1.41 -5.92 15.91
C THR A 256 0.72 -7.03 16.69
N HIS A 257 0.57 -8.23 16.12
CA HIS A 257 -0.16 -9.35 16.69
C HIS A 257 0.61 -10.66 16.57
N LEU A 258 0.48 -11.50 17.59
CA LEU A 258 0.98 -12.87 17.63
C LEU A 258 -0.23 -13.82 17.64
N PRO A 259 -0.43 -14.63 16.60
CA PRO A 259 -1.40 -15.72 16.65
C PRO A 259 -0.91 -16.76 17.65
N LEU A 260 -1.74 -17.14 18.61
CA LEU A 260 -1.40 -18.10 19.65
C LEU A 260 -2.52 -19.13 19.79
N THR A 261 -2.19 -20.41 19.74
CA THR A 261 -3.14 -21.50 20.03
C THR A 261 -2.78 -22.11 21.37
N LEU A 262 -3.71 -22.08 22.31
CA LEU A 262 -3.60 -22.82 23.56
C LEU A 262 -4.18 -24.22 23.39
N VAL A 263 -3.44 -25.22 23.83
CA VAL A 263 -3.83 -26.63 23.84
C VAL A 263 -3.85 -27.10 25.29
N ASP A 264 -5.00 -27.65 25.72
CA ASP A 264 -5.14 -28.26 27.05
C ASP A 264 -4.78 -29.77 27.05
N ALA A 265 -4.69 -30.37 28.24
CA ALA A 265 -4.39 -31.79 28.42
C ALA A 265 -5.42 -32.75 27.80
N THR A 266 -6.61 -32.26 27.42
CA THR A 266 -7.65 -33.02 26.72
C THR A 266 -7.66 -32.79 25.21
N ASP A 267 -6.60 -32.15 24.66
CA ASP A 267 -6.48 -31.71 23.26
C ASP A 267 -7.56 -30.69 22.85
N GLY A 268 -8.13 -29.97 23.82
CA GLY A 268 -8.96 -28.80 23.59
C GLY A 268 -8.10 -27.65 23.06
N ARG A 269 -8.46 -27.13 21.89
CA ARG A 269 -7.70 -26.06 21.22
C ARG A 269 -8.46 -24.75 21.19
N ARG A 270 -7.79 -23.66 21.56
CA ARG A 270 -8.36 -22.32 21.46
C ARG A 270 -7.35 -21.33 20.87
N ALA A 271 -7.75 -20.67 19.80
CA ALA A 271 -6.96 -19.65 19.13
C ALA A 271 -7.19 -18.26 19.75
N PHE A 272 -6.10 -17.49 19.82
CA PHE A 272 -6.02 -16.12 20.28
C PHE A 272 -5.19 -15.30 19.29
N SER A 273 -5.48 -14.01 19.19
CA SER A 273 -4.62 -13.03 18.53
C SER A 273 -4.18 -12.02 19.58
N CYS A 274 -2.93 -12.15 20.02
CA CYS A 274 -2.42 -11.41 21.18
C CYS A 274 -1.56 -10.24 20.72
N ARG A 275 -1.66 -9.10 21.41
CA ARG A 275 -0.60 -8.08 21.31
C ARG A 275 0.60 -8.56 22.11
N PHE A 276 1.80 -8.19 21.67
CA PHE A 276 3.03 -8.71 22.27
C PHE A 276 4.15 -7.69 22.29
N VAL A 277 5.06 -7.85 23.23
CA VAL A 277 6.32 -7.09 23.33
C VAL A 277 7.48 -8.05 23.54
N ARG A 278 8.69 -7.57 23.24
CA ARG A 278 9.94 -8.29 23.49
C ARG A 278 10.73 -7.56 24.57
N ALA A 279 11.36 -8.33 25.46
CA ALA A 279 12.31 -7.84 26.44
C ALA A 279 13.31 -8.99 26.72
N ASP A 280 14.61 -8.68 26.76
CA ASP A 280 15.69 -9.65 27.04
C ASP A 280 15.58 -10.96 26.22
N ASP A 281 15.35 -10.84 24.91
CA ASP A 281 15.14 -11.95 23.96
C ASP A 281 13.93 -12.86 24.23
N ALA A 282 13.14 -12.58 25.26
CA ALA A 282 11.88 -13.25 25.55
C ALA A 282 10.68 -12.54 24.92
N LEU A 283 9.61 -13.31 24.70
CA LEU A 283 8.36 -12.83 24.13
C LEU A 283 7.26 -12.82 25.19
N TYR A 284 6.61 -11.67 25.34
CA TYR A 284 5.56 -11.46 26.31
C TYR A 284 4.28 -11.08 25.58
N VAL A 285 3.21 -11.82 25.82
CA VAL A 285 1.89 -11.53 25.27
C VAL A 285 1.03 -10.83 26.30
N ALA A 286 0.26 -9.85 25.86
CA ALA A 286 -0.72 -9.15 26.66
C ALA A 286 -2.13 -9.48 26.17
N GLY A 287 -3.03 -9.79 27.11
CA GLY A 287 -4.43 -10.04 26.79
C GLY A 287 -5.24 -10.49 27.99
N HIS A 288 -6.28 -9.72 28.33
CA HIS A 288 -7.21 -10.07 29.39
C HIS A 288 -7.93 -11.41 29.11
N ASP A 289 -8.30 -11.66 27.85
CA ASP A 289 -8.98 -12.91 27.45
C ASP A 289 -8.08 -14.13 27.61
N LEU A 290 -6.78 -13.98 27.32
CA LEU A 290 -5.78 -15.04 27.48
C LEU A 290 -5.62 -15.39 28.97
N VAL A 291 -5.39 -14.38 29.81
CA VAL A 291 -5.23 -14.56 31.26
C VAL A 291 -6.51 -15.11 31.90
N SER A 292 -7.67 -14.63 31.47
CA SER A 292 -8.97 -15.15 31.93
C SER A 292 -9.20 -16.60 31.52
N TYR A 293 -8.72 -17.00 30.34
CA TYR A 293 -8.75 -18.39 29.92
C TYR A 293 -7.81 -19.26 30.76
N MET A 294 -6.58 -18.78 30.97
CA MET A 294 -5.58 -19.45 31.81
C MET A 294 -6.08 -19.65 33.24
N ALA A 295 -6.73 -18.65 33.85
CA ALA A 295 -7.26 -18.75 35.21
C ALA A 295 -8.39 -19.79 35.38
N ARG A 296 -9.07 -20.16 34.28
CA ARG A 296 -10.14 -21.19 34.29
C ARG A 296 -9.61 -22.61 34.09
N HIS A 297 -8.35 -22.75 33.69
CA HIS A 297 -7.69 -24.02 33.43
C HIS A 297 -6.51 -24.16 34.39
N ARG A 298 -5.99 -25.38 34.56
CA ARG A 298 -4.77 -25.55 35.35
C ARG A 298 -3.56 -25.22 34.47
N LEU A 299 -2.69 -24.33 34.93
CA LEU A 299 -1.55 -23.80 34.16
C LEU A 299 -0.57 -24.91 33.72
N ASP A 300 -0.38 -25.92 34.57
CA ASP A 300 0.44 -27.12 34.32
C ASP A 300 -0.11 -28.03 33.21
N GLN A 301 -1.32 -27.74 32.71
CA GLN A 301 -2.00 -28.50 31.67
C GLN A 301 -2.19 -27.71 30.38
N LEU A 302 -1.65 -26.49 30.29
CA LEU A 302 -1.75 -25.64 29.10
C LEU A 302 -0.40 -25.53 28.40
N SER A 303 -0.43 -25.67 27.09
CA SER A 303 0.71 -25.41 26.22
C SER A 303 0.34 -24.40 25.14
N ALA A 304 1.27 -23.51 24.81
CA ALA A 304 1.11 -22.49 23.78
C ALA A 304 1.83 -22.91 22.49
N HIS A 305 1.15 -22.75 21.36
CA HIS A 305 1.68 -23.03 20.03
C HIS A 305 1.49 -21.83 19.11
N SER A 306 2.53 -21.50 18.33
CA SER A 306 2.47 -20.49 17.29
C SER A 306 3.58 -20.72 16.27
N ASP A 307 3.22 -20.65 14.99
CA ASP A 307 4.18 -20.76 13.88
C ASP A 307 5.07 -19.51 13.77
N ALA A 308 4.70 -18.42 14.43
CA ALA A 308 5.44 -17.15 14.44
C ALA A 308 6.56 -17.10 15.51
N LEU A 309 6.68 -18.15 16.33
CA LEU A 309 7.72 -18.25 17.37
C LEU A 309 9.02 -18.81 16.79
N SER A 310 10.15 -18.31 17.27
CA SER A 310 11.48 -18.73 16.81
C SER A 310 11.81 -20.19 17.13
N ALA A 311 11.26 -20.72 18.24
CA ALA A 311 11.42 -22.10 18.65
C ALA A 311 10.18 -22.90 18.22
N PRO A 312 10.32 -23.98 17.43
CA PRO A 312 9.18 -24.84 17.11
C PRO A 312 8.79 -25.66 18.35
N GLY A 313 7.49 -25.83 18.56
CA GLY A 313 6.96 -26.70 19.61
C GLY A 313 6.07 -26.00 20.63
N ALA A 314 5.78 -26.72 21.70
CA ALA A 314 5.02 -26.20 22.84
C ALA A 314 5.85 -25.17 23.61
N HIS A 315 5.16 -24.14 24.09
CA HIS A 315 5.69 -23.16 25.00
C HIS A 315 4.91 -23.22 26.32
N GLU A 316 5.65 -23.12 27.42
CA GLU A 316 5.08 -22.91 28.74
C GLU A 316 4.60 -21.46 28.88
N LEU A 317 3.50 -21.28 29.61
CA LEU A 317 2.90 -19.98 29.88
C LEU A 317 3.24 -19.56 31.31
N VAL A 318 4.08 -18.55 31.47
CA VAL A 318 4.43 -18.02 32.79
C VAL A 318 3.83 -16.63 32.96
N VAL A 319 2.92 -16.48 33.94
CA VAL A 319 2.35 -15.17 34.25
C VAL A 319 3.43 -14.31 34.91
N VAL A 320 3.64 -13.10 34.40
CA VAL A 320 4.59 -12.15 34.97
C VAL A 320 3.99 -11.52 36.22
N ASP A 321 4.75 -11.52 37.31
CA ASP A 321 4.39 -10.90 38.58
C ASP A 321 4.19 -9.38 38.43
N ASP A 322 3.07 -8.85 38.93
CA ASP A 322 2.65 -7.46 38.74
C ASP A 322 3.46 -6.46 39.59
N GLU A 323 4.14 -6.94 40.63
CA GLU A 323 5.05 -6.12 41.45
C GLU A 323 6.50 -6.11 40.95
N SER A 324 6.82 -6.85 39.87
CA SER A 324 8.18 -6.97 39.36
C SER A 324 8.67 -5.76 38.55
N GLU A 325 9.98 -5.47 38.58
CA GLU A 325 10.60 -4.47 37.69
C GLU A 325 10.38 -4.80 36.21
N LEU A 326 10.35 -6.10 35.88
CA LEU A 326 10.05 -6.59 34.54
C LEU A 326 8.65 -6.14 34.10
N HIS A 327 7.63 -6.23 34.95
CA HIS A 327 6.27 -5.79 34.60
C HIS A 327 6.22 -4.30 34.26
N ALA A 328 6.91 -3.45 35.03
CA ALA A 328 7.03 -2.03 34.73
C ALA A 328 7.70 -1.76 33.37
N LEU A 329 8.77 -2.50 33.05
CA LEU A 329 9.43 -2.44 31.74
C LEU A 329 8.50 -2.86 30.60
N LEU A 330 7.74 -3.95 30.79
CA LEU A 330 6.78 -4.44 29.80
C LEU A 330 5.64 -3.45 29.57
N ILE A 331 5.15 -2.77 30.61
CA ILE A 331 4.19 -1.66 30.46
C ILE A 331 4.79 -0.55 29.59
N GLN A 332 6.05 -0.18 29.84
CA GLN A 332 6.71 0.85 29.05
C GLN A 332 6.84 0.44 27.58
N HIS A 333 7.34 -0.77 27.29
CA HIS A 333 7.45 -1.29 25.93
C HIS A 333 6.08 -1.39 25.25
N PHE A 334 5.05 -1.81 25.99
CA PHE A 334 3.70 -1.95 25.47
C PHE A 334 3.07 -0.60 25.15
N THR A 335 3.25 0.38 26.04
CA THR A 335 2.81 1.76 25.83
C THR A 335 3.52 2.37 24.64
N GLU A 336 4.84 2.18 24.54
CA GLU A 336 5.62 2.66 23.39
C GLU A 336 5.15 2.02 22.09
N LYS A 337 4.85 0.71 22.08
CA LYS A 337 4.45 -0.02 20.88
C LYS A 337 3.03 0.31 20.43
N TYR A 338 2.08 0.30 21.37
CA TYR A 338 0.64 0.33 21.08
C TYR A 338 -0.08 1.62 21.48
N ASP A 339 0.56 2.53 22.21
CA ASP A 339 -0.09 3.73 22.79
C ASP A 339 -1.32 3.35 23.63
N ALA A 340 -1.18 2.25 24.38
CA ALA A 340 -2.20 1.64 25.21
C ALA A 340 -1.54 1.06 26.46
N THR A 341 -2.33 0.81 27.51
CA THR A 341 -1.87 0.14 28.72
C THR A 341 -2.33 -1.32 28.72
N ALA A 342 -1.50 -2.19 29.30
CA ALA A 342 -1.83 -3.58 29.59
C ALA A 342 -1.59 -3.84 31.07
N THR A 343 -2.46 -4.63 31.69
CA THR A 343 -2.40 -4.92 33.14
C THR A 343 -1.75 -6.26 33.46
N ALA A 344 -1.68 -7.17 32.49
CA ALA A 344 -1.15 -8.50 32.67
C ALA A 344 -0.36 -8.96 31.45
N PHE A 345 0.75 -9.64 31.71
CA PHE A 345 1.66 -10.18 30.71
C PHE A 345 1.92 -11.65 30.99
N VAL A 346 2.09 -12.42 29.91
CA VAL A 346 2.45 -13.84 29.97
C VAL A 346 3.69 -14.04 29.13
N GLU A 347 4.75 -14.57 29.73
CA GLU A 347 5.97 -15.00 29.05
C GLU A 347 5.68 -16.32 28.31
N LEU A 348 6.12 -16.40 27.06
CA LEU A 348 6.10 -17.63 26.27
C LEU A 348 7.48 -18.28 26.33
N ARG A 349 7.65 -19.26 27.22
CA ARG A 349 8.94 -19.93 27.43
C ARG A 349 9.03 -21.22 26.61
N PRO A 350 10.07 -21.44 25.81
CA PRO A 350 10.23 -22.71 25.10
C PRO A 350 10.28 -23.87 26.10
N THR A 351 9.47 -24.91 25.89
CA THR A 351 9.62 -26.13 26.69
C THR A 351 10.94 -26.78 26.29
N ALA A 352 11.90 -26.84 27.21
CA ALA A 352 13.19 -27.47 26.94
C ALA A 352 12.95 -28.90 26.42
N PRO A 353 13.63 -29.36 25.37
CA PRO A 353 13.54 -30.76 24.97
C PRO A 353 13.99 -31.60 26.17
N LEU A 354 13.15 -32.54 26.60
CA LEU A 354 13.57 -33.62 27.50
C LEU A 354 14.73 -34.33 26.81
N THR A 355 15.97 -34.01 27.21
CA THR A 355 17.13 -34.85 26.93
C THR A 355 16.91 -36.15 27.69
N GLU A 356 16.48 -37.18 26.97
CA GLU A 356 16.51 -38.58 27.43
C GLU A 356 17.95 -39.08 27.61
#